data_AF-A0A6B1EZT1-F1
#
_entry.id   AF-A0A6B1EZT1-F1
#
_cell.length_a   1.000
_cell.length_b   1.000
_cell.length_c   1.000
_cell.angle_alpha   90.00
_cell.angle_beta   90.00
_cell.angle_gamma   90.00
#
_symmetry.space_group_name_H-M   'P 1'
#
loop_
_entity.id
_entity.type
_entity.pdbx_description
1 polymer ?
#
loop_
_entity_poly.entity_id
_entity_poly.type
_entity_poly.pdbx_seq_one_letter_code
_entity_poly.pdbx_strand_id
1 'polypeptide(L)'
;AQYIKESGGPWLYGDTISLSDLAIMPVVVRMDDINLGNLWDKYPAINLWLELIQETTPYKATYYQGSLLTEKYPHLAKLKQKTN
;
A
#
# COMPACT_ATOMS: atom_id res chain seq x y z
N ALA A 1 1.33 -1.58 13.20
CA ALA A 1 0.69 -2.87 12.87
C ALA A 1 -0.02 -3.56 14.03
N GLN A 2 0.29 -3.26 15.30
CA GLN A 2 -0.35 -3.87 16.46
C GLN A 2 -1.89 -3.72 16.43
N TYR A 3 -2.39 -2.53 16.09
CA TYR A 3 -3.83 -2.27 15.95
C TYR A 3 -4.57 -3.17 14.95
N ILE A 4 -3.97 -3.55 13.81
CA ILE A 4 -4.61 -4.46 12.83
C ILE A 4 -4.79 -5.86 13.44
N LYS A 5 -3.83 -6.31 14.25
CA LYS A 5 -3.93 -7.61 14.92
C LYS A 5 -4.97 -7.55 16.05
N GLU A 6 -4.96 -6.47 16.82
CA GLU A 6 -5.89 -6.28 17.95
C GLU A 6 -7.34 -6.09 17.51
N SER A 7 -7.58 -5.52 16.32
CA SER A 7 -8.92 -5.36 15.76
C SER A 7 -9.51 -6.64 15.17
N GLY A 8 -8.72 -7.72 15.08
CA GLY A 8 -9.11 -9.00 14.46
C GLY A 8 -8.67 -9.16 13.01
N GLY A 9 -8.25 -8.07 12.35
CA GLY A 9 -7.70 -8.06 10.98
C GLY A 9 -8.60 -8.68 9.90
N PRO A 10 -8.19 -8.62 8.61
CA PRO A 10 -6.95 -8.05 8.10
C PRO A 10 -6.99 -6.52 7.85
N TRP A 11 -8.15 -5.89 8.00
CA TRP A 11 -8.33 -4.45 7.83
C TRP A 11 -8.08 -3.69 9.14
N LEU A 12 -8.01 -2.36 9.06
CA LEU A 12 -7.71 -1.53 10.23
C LEU A 12 -8.68 -1.76 11.40
N TYR A 13 -9.97 -1.98 11.11
CA TYR A 13 -11.03 -2.19 12.11
C TYR A 13 -11.61 -3.61 12.11
N GLY A 14 -10.83 -4.62 11.70
CA GLY A 14 -11.22 -6.02 11.78
C GLY A 14 -11.38 -6.68 10.41
N ASP A 15 -12.40 -7.53 10.27
CA ASP A 15 -12.57 -8.43 9.12
C ASP A 15 -13.18 -7.75 7.88
N THR A 16 -13.71 -6.55 8.05
CA THR A 16 -14.42 -5.80 7.01
C THR A 16 -13.66 -4.52 6.66
N ILE A 17 -13.50 -4.27 5.36
CA ILE A 17 -12.90 -3.04 4.85
C ILE A 17 -13.72 -1.82 5.29
N SER A 18 -13.04 -0.75 5.68
CA SER A 18 -13.66 0.46 6.21
C SER A 18 -13.20 1.72 5.45
N LEU A 19 -13.84 2.85 5.73
CA LEU A 19 -13.41 4.16 5.22
C LEU A 19 -11.96 4.49 5.63
N SER A 20 -11.49 3.98 6.77
CA SER A 20 -10.12 4.24 7.21
C SER A 20 -9.09 3.56 6.31
N ASP A 21 -9.39 2.35 5.81
CA ASP A 21 -8.55 1.65 4.85
C ASP A 21 -8.45 2.44 3.54
N LEU A 22 -9.61 2.92 3.04
CA LEU A 22 -9.68 3.72 1.83
C LEU A 22 -8.98 5.08 1.97
N ALA A 23 -9.07 5.70 3.16
CA ALA A 23 -8.44 6.99 3.43
C ALA A 23 -6.91 6.90 3.49
N ILE A 24 -6.37 5.81 4.05
CA ILE A 24 -4.91 5.63 4.17
C ILE A 24 -4.27 5.00 2.92
N MET A 25 -5.05 4.28 2.10
CA MET A 25 -4.62 3.66 0.83
C MET A 25 -3.70 4.56 0.00
N PRO A 26 -4.03 5.83 -0.29
CA PRO A 26 -3.17 6.69 -1.10
C PRO A 26 -1.79 6.97 -0.53
N VAL A 27 -1.65 6.93 0.79
CA VAL A 27 -0.36 7.16 1.44
C VAL A 27 0.50 5.90 1.35
N VAL A 28 -0.04 4.75 1.74
CA VAL A 28 0.72 3.49 1.77
C VAL A 28 1.14 3.06 0.37
N VAL A 29 0.21 3.14 -0.61
CA VAL A 29 0.50 2.79 -2.01
C VAL A 29 1.58 3.70 -2.60
N ARG A 30 1.59 4.98 -2.23
CA ARG A 30 2.63 5.91 -2.69
C ARG A 30 3.98 5.62 -2.07
N MET A 31 4.01 5.26 -0.79
CA MET A 31 5.25 4.86 -0.12
C MET A 31 5.84 3.62 -0.79
N ASP A 32 5.01 2.64 -1.12
CA ASP A 32 5.45 1.45 -1.88
C ASP A 32 5.97 1.85 -3.28
N ASP A 33 5.21 2.67 -4.00
CA ASP A 33 5.59 3.18 -5.33
C ASP A 33 6.94 3.91 -5.33
N ILE A 34 7.22 4.77 -4.35
CA ILE A 34 8.47 5.54 -4.28
C ILE A 34 9.65 4.79 -3.63
N ASN A 35 9.58 3.46 -3.57
CA ASN A 35 10.63 2.56 -3.06
C ASN A 35 10.86 2.60 -1.55
N LEU A 36 9.81 2.91 -0.78
CA LEU A 36 9.81 2.79 0.68
C LEU A 36 9.05 1.55 1.16
N GLY A 37 8.74 0.60 0.27
CA GLY A 37 8.02 -0.64 0.60
C GLY A 37 8.78 -1.52 1.60
N ASN A 38 10.11 -1.48 1.62
CA ASN A 38 10.94 -2.21 2.59
C ASN A 38 10.69 -1.79 4.06
N LEU A 39 10.08 -0.62 4.30
CA LEU A 39 9.65 -0.22 5.65
C LEU A 39 8.63 -1.20 6.23
N TRP A 40 7.92 -1.94 5.39
CA TRP A 40 6.87 -2.88 5.78
C TRP A 40 7.39 -4.28 6.12
N ASP A 41 8.66 -4.61 5.85
CA ASP A 41 9.26 -5.93 6.10
C ASP A 41 9.10 -6.39 7.56
N LYS A 42 9.14 -5.44 8.50
CA LYS A 42 8.95 -5.70 9.94
C LYS A 42 7.48 -5.71 10.39
N TYR A 43 6.56 -5.43 9.48
CA TYR A 43 5.13 -5.24 9.73
C TYR A 43 4.29 -6.09 8.76
N PRO A 44 4.30 -7.44 8.88
CA PRO A 44 3.64 -8.35 7.94
C PRO A 44 2.13 -8.09 7.79
N ALA A 45 1.47 -7.53 8.80
CA ALA A 45 0.06 -7.14 8.69
C ALA A 45 -0.17 -5.98 7.70
N ILE A 46 0.80 -5.08 7.53
CA ILE A 46 0.73 -4.02 6.52
C ILE A 46 0.95 -4.60 5.12
N ASN A 47 1.86 -5.57 4.96
CA ASN A 47 2.03 -6.29 3.69
C ASN A 47 0.74 -6.99 3.26
N LEU A 48 0.15 -7.78 4.16
CA LEU A 48 -1.13 -8.45 3.89
C LEU A 48 -2.23 -7.43 3.57
N TRP A 49 -2.32 -6.34 4.33
CA TRP A 49 -3.28 -5.27 4.06
C TRP A 49 -3.07 -4.64 2.67
N LEU A 50 -1.81 -4.42 2.26
CA LEU A 50 -1.47 -3.84 0.96
C LEU A 50 -1.81 -4.80 -0.19
N GLU A 51 -1.54 -6.09 -0.03
CA GLU A 51 -1.96 -7.12 -1.01
C GLU A 51 -3.49 -7.14 -1.15
N LEU A 52 -4.22 -7.12 -0.04
CA LEU A 52 -5.68 -7.14 -0.07
C LEU A 52 -6.28 -5.85 -0.64
N ILE A 53 -5.75 -4.66 -0.30
CA ILE A 53 -6.28 -3.39 -0.81
C ILE A 53 -6.09 -3.29 -2.34
N GLN A 54 -4.98 -3.82 -2.88
CA GLN A 54 -4.70 -3.86 -4.31
C GLN A 54 -5.74 -4.65 -5.12
N GLU A 55 -6.39 -5.63 -4.48
CA GLU A 55 -7.44 -6.42 -5.12
C GLU A 55 -8.81 -5.73 -5.19
N THR A 56 -9.00 -4.65 -4.44
CA THR A 56 -10.30 -3.98 -4.32
C THR A 56 -10.67 -3.17 -5.56
N THR A 57 -11.98 -3.03 -5.83
CA THR A 57 -12.50 -2.19 -6.92
C THR A 57 -12.04 -0.73 -6.82
N PRO A 58 -12.06 -0.06 -5.64
CA PRO A 58 -11.56 1.30 -5.51
C PRO A 58 -10.08 1.45 -5.87
N TYR A 59 -9.23 0.49 -5.48
CA TYR A 59 -7.82 0.51 -5.86
C TYR A 59 -7.66 0.44 -7.38
N LYS A 60 -8.28 -0.57 -8.02
CA LYS A 60 -8.17 -0.78 -9.48
C LYS A 60 -8.69 0.42 -10.28
N ALA A 61 -9.73 1.10 -9.79
CA ALA A 61 -10.25 2.33 -10.40
C ALA A 61 -9.33 3.54 -10.20
N THR A 62 -8.62 3.62 -9.07
CA THR A 62 -7.77 4.77 -8.71
C THR A 62 -6.39 4.67 -9.34
N TYR A 63 -5.78 3.48 -9.35
CA TYR A 63 -4.40 3.23 -9.78
C TYR A 63 -4.31 2.57 -11.15
N TYR A 64 -4.83 3.25 -12.16
CA TYR A 64 -4.68 2.85 -13.56
C TYR A 64 -3.28 3.19 -14.08
N GLN A 65 -2.93 2.68 -15.27
CA GLN A 65 -1.63 2.94 -15.90
C GLN A 65 -1.35 4.45 -16.03
N GLY A 66 -0.16 4.87 -15.61
CA GLY A 66 0.28 6.26 -15.61
C GLY A 66 -0.22 7.08 -14.41
N SER A 67 -0.87 6.46 -13.42
CA SER A 67 -1.32 7.15 -12.21
C SER A 67 -0.23 7.25 -11.14
N LEU A 68 0.74 6.32 -11.14
CA LEU A 68 1.81 6.23 -10.15
C LEU A 68 2.91 7.28 -10.40
N LEU A 69 3.62 7.66 -9.35
CA LEU A 69 4.69 8.66 -9.46
C LEU A 69 5.89 8.09 -10.21
N THR A 70 6.23 6.81 -10.03
CA THR A 70 7.34 6.20 -10.77
C THR A 70 7.10 6.12 -12.27
N GLU A 71 5.84 6.02 -12.70
CA GLU A 71 5.46 6.07 -14.13
C GLU A 71 5.62 7.47 -14.72
N LYS A 72 5.40 8.52 -13.91
CA LYS A 72 5.50 9.93 -14.33
C LYS A 72 6.91 10.51 -14.20
N TYR A 73 7.68 10.04 -13.22
CA TYR A 73 8.96 10.62 -12.85
C TYR A 73 10.07 9.56 -12.91
N PRO A 74 10.79 9.44 -14.04
CA PRO A 74 11.78 8.38 -14.26
C PRO A 74 12.91 8.34 -13.22
N HIS A 75 13.21 9.46 -12.56
CA HIS A 75 14.24 9.50 -11.52
C HIS A 75 13.81 8.73 -10.25
N LEU A 76 12.51 8.65 -9.95
CA LEU A 76 11.98 7.85 -8.84
C LEU A 76 12.03 6.35 -9.16
N ALA A 77 11.73 5.97 -10.42
CA ALA A 77 11.85 4.57 -10.86
C ALA A 77 13.30 4.05 -10.78
N LYS A 78 14.29 4.91 -11.04
CA LYS A 78 15.72 4.55 -10.97
C LYS A 78 16.22 4.29 -9.55
N LEU A 79 15.56 4.82 -8.51
CA LEU A 79 15.89 4.50 -7.12
C LEU A 79 15.55 3.04 -6.78
N LYS A 80 14.56 2.44 -7.45
CA LYS A 80 14.18 1.02 -7.30
C LYS A 80 15.31 0.05 -7.64
N GLN A 81 16.13 0.41 -8.63
CA GLN A 81 17.16 -0.48 -9.18
C GLN A 81 18.44 -0.51 -8.36
N LYS A 82 18.67 0.45 -7.46
CA LYS A 82 19.91 0.56 -6.67
C LYS A 82 19.87 -0.19 -5.33
N THR A 83 18.70 -0.67 -4.92
CA THR A 83 18.48 -1.24 -3.57
C THR A 83 18.26 -2.77 -3.60
N ASN A 84 18.46 -3.41 -4.76
CA ASN A 84 18.45 -4.87 -4.93
C ASN A 84 19.86 -5.45 -4.93
#